data_AF-A0A198UGI7-F1
#
_entry.id   AF-A0A198UGI7-F1
#
_cell.length_a   1.000
_cell.length_b   1.000
_cell.length_c   1.000
_cell.angle_alpha   90.00
_cell.angle_beta   90.00
_cell.angle_gamma   90.00
#
_symmetry.space_group_name_H-M   'P 1'
#
loop_
_entity.id
_entity.type
_entity.pdbx_description
1 polymer ?
#
loop_
_entity_poly.entity_id
_entity_poly.type
_entity_poly.pdbx_seq_one_letter_code
_entity_poly.pdbx_strand_id
1 'polypeptide(L)'
;MKTPKLRIKDKHATQLNRLSGLVNFVWNYVNDLGYKYLQRTGKFLSAYDLNDYTKGSGELLGLHSQTIQAINETHAKSRRQFKRLNYHGEPTTQIQNVNHWAGYPLRN
;
A
#
# COMPACT_ATOMS: atom_id res chain seq x y z
N MET A 1 -41.70 -14.27 19.27
CA MET A 1 -41.09 -13.42 18.23
C MET A 1 -39.61 -13.80 18.12
N LYS A 2 -39.18 -14.43 17.03
CA LYS A 2 -37.77 -14.86 16.82
C LYS A 2 -37.03 -13.80 16.01
N THR A 3 -35.93 -13.28 16.54
CA THR A 3 -35.06 -12.31 15.86
C THR A 3 -34.16 -13.02 14.84
N PRO A 4 -34.18 -12.63 13.56
CA PRO A 4 -33.25 -13.16 12.57
C PRO A 4 -31.83 -12.66 12.88
N LYS A 5 -30.87 -13.58 13.08
CA LYS A 5 -29.44 -13.25 13.15
C LYS A 5 -28.90 -13.07 11.73
N LEU A 6 -29.08 -11.88 11.16
CA LEU A 6 -28.56 -11.57 9.83
C LEU A 6 -27.05 -11.24 9.93
N ARG A 7 -26.19 -12.11 9.38
CA ARG A 7 -24.77 -11.77 9.17
C ARG A 7 -24.65 -10.94 7.90
N ILE A 8 -24.51 -9.63 8.07
CA ILE A 8 -24.22 -8.67 6.97
C ILE A 8 -22.78 -8.85 6.43
N LYS A 9 -21.94 -9.62 7.15
CA LYS A 9 -20.49 -9.71 6.95
C LYS A 9 -20.07 -10.26 5.59
N ASP A 10 -20.83 -11.19 5.01
CA ASP A 10 -20.33 -12.03 3.93
C ASP A 10 -20.72 -11.51 2.53
N LYS A 11 -21.67 -10.56 2.42
CA LYS A 11 -22.15 -10.03 1.14
C LYS A 11 -21.12 -9.16 0.41
N HIS A 12 -20.28 -8.44 1.16
CA HIS A 12 -19.31 -7.48 0.60
C HIS A 12 -17.87 -7.98 0.65
N ALA A 13 -17.63 -9.19 1.17
CA ALA A 13 -16.29 -9.75 1.35
C ALA A 13 -15.52 -9.83 0.01
N THR A 14 -16.17 -10.29 -1.07
CA THR A 14 -15.56 -10.37 -2.40
C THR A 14 -15.16 -9.00 -2.95
N GLN A 15 -16.00 -7.99 -2.75
CA GLN A 15 -15.71 -6.62 -3.20
C GLN A 15 -14.54 -6.02 -2.42
N LEU A 16 -14.50 -6.21 -1.10
CA LEU A 16 -13.40 -5.75 -0.26
C LEU A 16 -12.08 -6.45 -0.60
N ASN A 17 -12.10 -7.75 -0.87
CA ASN A 17 -10.91 -8.50 -1.31
C ASN A 17 -10.39 -7.97 -2.66
N ARG A 18 -11.28 -7.69 -3.60
CA ARG A 18 -10.90 -7.07 -4.89
C ARG A 18 -10.26 -5.70 -4.69
N LEU A 19 -10.87 -4.84 -3.88
CA LEU A 19 -10.32 -3.52 -3.56
C LEU A 19 -8.97 -3.61 -2.84
N SER A 20 -8.81 -4.55 -1.91
CA SER A 20 -7.54 -4.82 -1.23
C SER A 20 -6.45 -5.23 -2.22
N GLY A 21 -6.78 -6.09 -3.20
CA GLY A 21 -5.86 -6.47 -4.27
C GLY A 21 -5.41 -5.27 -5.12
N LEU A 22 -6.33 -4.36 -5.45
CA LEU A 22 -6.01 -3.14 -6.19
C LEU A 22 -5.11 -2.18 -5.38
N VAL A 23 -5.40 -2.02 -4.09
CA VAL A 23 -4.54 -1.23 -3.18
C VAL A 23 -3.13 -1.83 -3.09
N ASN A 24 -3.04 -3.16 -2.98
CA ASN A 24 -1.75 -3.86 -2.95
C ASN A 24 -0.96 -3.68 -4.25
N PHE A 25 -1.66 -3.67 -5.39
CA PHE A 25 -1.04 -3.39 -6.69
C PHE A 25 -0.42 -1.98 -6.74
N VAL A 26 -1.16 -0.95 -6.31
CA VAL A 26 -0.64 0.43 -6.23
C VAL A 26 0.56 0.51 -5.30
N TRP A 27 0.49 -0.16 -4.14
CA TRP A 27 1.60 -0.19 -3.18
C TRP A 27 2.87 -0.81 -3.78
N ASN A 28 2.73 -1.93 -4.46
CA ASN A 28 3.87 -2.61 -5.10
C ASN A 28 4.49 -1.76 -6.22
N TYR A 29 3.67 -1.09 -7.03
CA TYR A 29 4.14 -0.16 -8.05
C TYR A 29 4.95 1.00 -7.45
N VAL A 30 4.41 1.65 -6.41
CA VAL A 30 5.07 2.78 -5.73
C VAL A 30 6.39 2.36 -5.09
N ASN A 31 6.44 1.15 -4.51
CA ASN A 31 7.65 0.60 -3.92
C ASN A 31 8.74 0.32 -4.97
N ASP A 32 8.38 -0.33 -6.08
CA ASP A 32 9.32 -0.61 -7.19
C ASP A 32 9.82 0.69 -7.85
N LEU A 33 8.93 1.65 -8.10
CA LEU A 33 9.28 2.97 -8.62
C LEU A 33 10.26 3.69 -7.68
N GLY A 34 9.95 3.73 -6.39
CA GLY A 34 10.82 4.34 -5.38
C GLY A 34 12.19 3.66 -5.30
N TYR A 35 12.24 2.33 -5.42
CA TYR A 35 13.50 1.58 -5.44
C TYR A 35 14.34 1.89 -6.69
N LYS A 36 13.74 1.85 -7.88
CA LYS A 36 14.43 2.19 -9.13
C LYS A 36 14.95 3.63 -9.14
N TYR A 37 14.17 4.57 -8.61
CA TYR A 37 14.59 5.96 -8.49
C TYR A 37 15.75 6.13 -7.52
N LEU A 38 15.72 5.42 -6.39
CA LEU A 38 16.81 5.39 -5.41
C LEU A 38 18.10 4.85 -6.01
N GLN A 39 18.05 3.74 -6.75
CA GLN A 39 19.24 3.16 -7.40
C GLN A 39 19.88 4.12 -8.41
N ARG A 40 19.06 4.92 -9.11
CA ARG A 40 19.54 5.86 -10.14
C ARG A 40 20.07 7.17 -9.60
N THR A 41 19.40 7.74 -8.58
CA THR A 41 19.66 9.11 -8.13
C THR A 41 20.20 9.20 -6.71
N GLY A 42 20.14 8.12 -5.94
CA GLY A 42 20.45 8.12 -4.50
C GLY A 42 19.44 8.91 -3.65
N LYS A 43 18.37 9.44 -4.24
CA LYS A 43 17.35 10.25 -3.56
C LYS A 43 16.04 9.48 -3.39
N PHE A 44 15.25 9.88 -2.40
CA PHE A 44 13.92 9.33 -2.17
C PHE A 44 12.85 10.22 -2.80
N LEU A 45 11.81 9.60 -3.36
CA LEU A 45 10.62 10.29 -3.83
C LEU A 45 9.79 10.78 -2.64
N SER A 46 9.27 12.00 -2.73
CA SER A 46 8.28 12.51 -1.80
C SER A 46 6.88 11.97 -2.13
N ALA A 47 5.93 12.13 -1.20
CA ALA A 47 4.53 11.79 -1.47
C ALA A 47 3.94 12.62 -2.63
N TYR A 48 4.42 13.86 -2.84
CA TYR A 48 4.01 14.71 -3.95
C TYR A 48 4.50 14.15 -5.28
N ASP A 49 5.77 13.76 -5.37
CA ASP A 49 6.32 13.16 -6.59
C ASP A 49 5.57 11.86 -6.94
N LEU A 50 5.28 11.04 -5.94
CA LEU A 50 4.50 9.79 -6.12
C LEU A 50 3.06 10.05 -6.58
N ASN A 51 2.43 11.14 -6.14
CA ASN A 51 1.10 11.52 -6.60
C ASN A 51 1.09 11.89 -8.09
N ASP A 52 2.15 12.52 -8.60
CA ASP A 52 2.26 12.83 -10.03
C ASP A 52 2.39 11.55 -10.87
N TYR A 53 3.16 10.55 -10.41
CA TYR A 53 3.30 9.26 -11.09
C TYR A 53 2.06 8.35 -11.01
N THR A 54 1.14 8.64 -10.11
CA THR A 54 -0.08 7.86 -9.90
C THR A 54 -1.36 8.61 -10.31
N LYS A 55 -1.20 9.81 -10.89
CA LYS A 55 -2.29 10.62 -11.41
C LYS A 55 -2.97 9.90 -12.57
N GLY A 56 -4.30 9.82 -12.54
CA GLY A 56 -5.11 9.12 -13.55
C GLY A 56 -5.22 7.60 -13.32
N SER A 57 -4.38 7.00 -12.47
CA SER A 57 -4.47 5.56 -12.14
C SER A 57 -5.78 5.17 -11.44
N GLY A 58 -6.48 6.14 -10.84
CA GLY A 58 -7.79 5.93 -10.22
C GLY A 58 -8.88 5.49 -11.20
N GLU A 59 -8.88 6.06 -12.40
CA GLU A 59 -9.85 5.72 -13.45
C GLU A 59 -9.60 4.31 -14.01
N LEU A 60 -8.32 3.94 -14.17
CA LEU A 60 -7.92 2.63 -14.67
C LEU A 60 -8.15 1.50 -13.67
N LEU A 61 -7.94 1.78 -12.38
CA LEU A 61 -8.09 0.78 -11.31
C LEU A 61 -9.51 0.76 -10.71
N GLY A 62 -10.37 1.71 -11.08
CA GLY A 62 -11.68 1.90 -10.44
C GLY A 62 -11.56 2.27 -8.96
N LEU A 63 -10.46 2.91 -8.56
CA LEU A 63 -10.20 3.39 -7.21
C LEU A 63 -10.40 4.90 -7.13
N HIS A 64 -10.99 5.36 -6.03
CA HIS A 64 -11.11 6.78 -5.77
C HIS A 64 -9.72 7.43 -5.65
N SER A 65 -9.54 8.60 -6.24
CA SER A 65 -8.26 9.31 -6.27
C SER A 65 -7.68 9.56 -4.87
N GLN A 66 -8.53 9.84 -3.88
CA GLN A 66 -8.13 10.03 -2.49
C GLN A 66 -7.53 8.77 -1.87
N THR A 67 -7.96 7.58 -2.29
CA THR A 67 -7.39 6.31 -1.81
C THR A 67 -5.95 6.17 -2.29
N ILE A 68 -5.66 6.54 -3.53
CA ILE A 68 -4.31 6.51 -4.10
C ILE A 68 -3.41 7.53 -3.39
N GLN A 69 -3.92 8.73 -3.13
CA GLN A 69 -3.18 9.75 -2.37
C GLN A 69 -2.86 9.27 -0.94
N ALA A 70 -3.83 8.66 -0.25
CA ALA A 70 -3.62 8.11 1.08
C ALA A 70 -2.56 6.98 1.09
N ILE A 71 -2.53 6.14 0.06
CA ILE A 71 -1.50 5.10 -0.12
C ILE A 71 -0.11 5.74 -0.25
N ASN A 72 0.04 6.76 -1.09
CA ASN A 72 1.31 7.45 -1.32
C ASN A 72 1.81 8.15 -0.04
N GLU A 73 0.91 8.81 0.70
CA GLU A 73 1.24 9.39 2.00
C GLU A 73 1.66 8.34 3.03
N THR A 74 0.92 7.23 3.10
CA THR A 74 1.20 6.14 4.04
C THR A 74 2.56 5.52 3.73
N HIS A 75 2.85 5.28 2.45
CA HIS A 75 4.15 4.79 2.00
C HIS A 75 5.30 5.74 2.41
N ALA A 76 5.15 7.04 2.17
CA ALA A 76 6.14 8.04 2.58
C ALA A 76 6.30 8.12 4.12
N LYS A 77 5.21 8.02 4.88
CA LYS A 77 5.21 7.99 6.36
C LYS A 77 5.90 6.74 6.90
N SER A 78 5.54 5.55 6.40
CA SER A 78 6.17 4.28 6.80
C SER A 78 7.67 4.32 6.57
N ARG A 79 8.14 4.83 5.42
CA ARG A 79 9.58 4.99 5.14
C ARG A 79 10.30 5.87 6.16
N ARG A 80 9.68 6.99 6.58
CA ARG A 80 10.24 7.89 7.61
C ARG A 80 10.28 7.22 8.98
N GLN A 81 9.26 6.45 9.32
CA GLN A 81 9.21 5.70 10.57
C GLN A 81 10.32 4.64 10.64
N PHE A 82 10.53 3.87 9.57
CA PHE A 82 11.59 2.86 9.52
C PHE A 82 13.00 3.46 9.55
N LYS A 83 13.21 4.67 9.02
CA LYS A 83 14.48 5.40 9.24
C LYS A 83 14.75 5.74 10.71
N ARG A 84 13.71 5.92 11.51
CA ARG A 84 13.81 6.34 12.93
C ARG A 84 13.93 5.16 13.91
N LEU A 85 13.59 3.94 13.47
CA LEU A 85 13.61 2.73 14.32
C LEU A 85 15.00 2.08 14.44
N ASN A 86 16.03 2.62 13.79
CA ASN A 86 17.40 2.13 13.97
C ASN A 86 18.05 2.82 15.19
N TYR A 87 17.71 2.34 16.39
CA TYR A 87 18.41 2.70 17.63
C TYR A 87 19.76 1.94 17.78
N HIS A 88 20.14 1.11 16.79
CA HIS A 88 21.32 0.24 16.80
C HIS A 88 22.29 0.43 15.61
N GLY A 89 22.32 1.61 14.97
CA GLY A 89 23.43 2.00 14.08
C GLY A 89 23.55 1.28 12.72
N GLU A 90 22.84 0.19 12.47
CA GLU A 90 22.91 -0.51 11.17
C GLU A 90 21.87 0.02 10.17
N PRO A 91 22.25 0.34 8.90
CA PRO A 91 21.31 0.71 7.87
C PRO A 91 20.51 -0.53 7.43
N THR A 92 19.24 -0.61 7.83
CA THR A 92 18.32 -1.66 7.38
C THR A 92 18.00 -1.49 5.89
N THR A 93 18.84 -2.08 5.04
CA THR A 93 18.42 -2.57 3.71
C THR A 93 17.50 -3.77 3.89
N GLN A 94 16.33 -3.57 4.49
CA GLN A 94 15.26 -4.57 4.50
C GLN A 94 14.05 -4.03 3.75
N ILE A 95 14.15 -4.00 2.42
CA ILE A 95 13.02 -3.76 1.50
C ILE A 95 12.33 -5.10 1.17
N GLN A 96 12.26 -6.03 2.12
CA GLN A 96 11.68 -7.36 1.89
C GLN A 96 10.64 -7.82 2.91
N ASN A 97 10.45 -7.14 4.05
CA ASN A 97 9.60 -7.64 5.14
C ASN A 97 8.23 -6.94 5.30
N VAL A 98 7.65 -6.37 4.24
CA VAL A 98 6.25 -5.86 4.30
C VAL A 98 5.23 -6.97 4.00
N ASN A 99 5.65 -8.08 3.37
CA ASN A 99 4.76 -9.20 3.06
C ASN A 99 4.35 -10.03 4.29
N HIS A 100 4.96 -9.82 5.46
CA HIS A 100 4.56 -10.53 6.69
C HIS A 100 3.28 -9.96 7.33
N TRP A 101 2.93 -8.69 7.06
CA TRP A 101 1.70 -8.07 7.57
C TRP A 101 0.47 -8.30 6.68
N ALA A 102 0.67 -8.86 5.47
CA ALA A 102 -0.39 -9.21 4.53
C ALA A 102 -0.74 -10.71 4.59
N GLY A 103 -0.78 -11.28 5.81
CA GLY A 103 -1.16 -12.65 6.08
C GLY A 103 -2.65 -12.96 5.85
N TYR A 104 -3.16 -12.67 4.66
CA TYR A 104 -4.36 -13.32 4.13
C TYR A 104 -3.91 -14.23 2.98
N PRO A 105 -3.84 -15.56 3.18
CA PRO A 105 -3.64 -16.46 2.06
C PRO A 105 -4.80 -16.24 1.08
N LEU A 106 -4.47 -15.88 -0.15
CA LEU A 106 -5.39 -15.98 -1.28
C LEU A 106 -5.73 -17.48 -1.42
N ARG A 107 -6.79 -17.92 -0.74
CA ARG A 107 -7.41 -19.21 -1.05
C ARG A 107 -8.05 -19.08 -2.43
N ASN A 108 -7.52 -19.85 -3.37
CA ASN A 108 -8.21 -20.26 -4.59
C ASN A 108 -9.55 -20.93 -4.24
#